data_AF-A0A9D2DA57-F1
#
_entry.id   AF-A0A9D2DA57-F1
#
_cell.length_a   1.000
_cell.length_b   1.000
_cell.length_c   1.000
_cell.angle_alpha   90.00
_cell.angle_beta   90.00
_cell.angle_gamma   90.00
#
_symmetry.space_group_name_H-M   'P 1'
#
loop_
_entity.id
_entity.type
_entity.pdbx_description
1 polymer ?
#
loop_
_entity_poly.entity_id
_entity_poly.type
_entity_poly.pdbx_seq_one_letter_code
_entity_poly.pdbx_strand_id
1 'polypeptide(L)'
;MEEMYEVLRFIEHGAHCRQSMDCIRGTILIRYLKENPEIGKAGLFGWFRQLCVCVDQYHRCRKQKEYRYLNPYSIVVSEEGELLLLDLESPENAFVMKQMQKHAVRNHFVKPVCEMGPGREQKADLFAYGKTIQFLLAYTEAVPALTRLEEVRLSRVIGRCMGESARGYTDISQVMKDLPAAKEREGKSAAGRRKKLLAAACAGTAACALFVMEERTGGIGFADKAQGGISAESGDLAQTAMKEAAARPALTEKEILEAAESVLKNHALSKDEKDAQTAVAVGQEMELGVVRCLAGLYERLDMTDEAEDAYSRLIQIEKEEEMIEAAGIGKMELEAGQEKYAQAVETGEFVLGRIKDSEEISQLVKEYKEKAEIQHVTVEDGTEENVP
;
A
#
# COMPACT_ATOMS: atom_id res chain seq x y z
N MET A 1 -29.64 -16.06 -23.74
CA MET A 1 -30.41 -17.32 -24.03
C MET A 1 -29.70 -18.45 -23.29
N GLU A 2 -30.39 -19.07 -22.33
CA GLU A 2 -29.82 -20.11 -21.47
C GLU A 2 -29.79 -21.46 -22.19
N GLU A 3 -28.69 -22.20 -22.02
CA GLU A 3 -28.45 -23.51 -22.64
C GLU A 3 -28.05 -24.51 -21.54
N MET A 4 -28.12 -25.81 -21.84
CA MET A 4 -27.63 -26.86 -20.95
C MET A 4 -26.14 -27.09 -21.20
N TYR A 5 -25.37 -27.29 -20.13
CA TYR A 5 -23.93 -27.54 -20.19
C TYR A 5 -23.52 -28.65 -19.24
N GLU A 6 -22.65 -29.55 -19.71
CA GLU A 6 -21.93 -30.47 -18.83
C GLU A 6 -20.83 -29.71 -18.08
N VAL A 7 -20.91 -29.72 -16.75
CA VAL A 7 -20.00 -29.00 -15.85
C VAL A 7 -19.33 -29.95 -14.86
N LEU A 8 -18.18 -29.51 -14.37
CA LEU A 8 -17.44 -30.16 -13.31
C LEU A 8 -18.00 -29.74 -11.96
N ARG A 9 -18.47 -30.72 -11.17
CA ARG A 9 -18.76 -30.56 -9.75
C ARG A 9 -17.78 -31.35 -8.91
N PHE A 10 -17.62 -30.93 -7.66
CA PHE A 10 -16.72 -31.57 -6.73
C PHE A 10 -17.44 -31.84 -5.42
N ILE A 11 -17.34 -33.10 -4.96
CA ILE A 11 -17.92 -33.54 -3.70
C ILE A 11 -16.77 -33.70 -2.71
N GLU A 12 -16.84 -32.95 -1.60
CA GLU A 12 -15.84 -32.99 -0.55
C GLU A 12 -16.34 -33.78 0.66
N HIS A 13 -15.53 -34.76 1.09
CA HIS A 13 -15.72 -35.48 2.34
C HIS A 13 -14.40 -35.49 3.12
N GLY A 14 -14.26 -34.53 4.04
CA GLY A 14 -13.04 -34.33 4.81
C GLY A 14 -11.86 -34.00 3.90
N ALA A 15 -10.83 -34.84 3.89
CA ALA A 15 -9.64 -34.67 3.05
C ALA A 15 -9.82 -35.19 1.60
N HIS A 16 -10.94 -35.84 1.29
CA HIS A 16 -11.18 -36.45 -0.03
C HIS A 16 -12.03 -35.54 -0.92
N CYS A 17 -11.51 -35.26 -2.12
CA CYS A 17 -12.21 -34.62 -3.23
C CYS A 17 -12.57 -35.69 -4.26
N ARG A 18 -13.82 -35.74 -4.72
CA ARG A 18 -14.23 -36.54 -5.90
C ARG A 18 -14.89 -35.64 -6.94
N GLN A 19 -14.51 -35.81 -8.19
CA GLN A 19 -15.18 -35.18 -9.32
C GLN A 19 -16.53 -35.88 -9.54
N SER A 20 -17.57 -35.08 -9.75
CA SER A 20 -18.89 -35.50 -10.21
C SER A 20 -19.24 -34.67 -11.45
N MET A 21 -19.92 -35.30 -12.40
CA MET A 21 -20.39 -34.64 -13.61
C MET A 21 -21.84 -34.22 -13.39
N ASP A 22 -22.20 -33.03 -13.82
CA ASP A 22 -23.57 -32.54 -13.78
C ASP A 22 -23.91 -31.83 -15.08
N CYS A 23 -25.20 -31.83 -15.46
CA CYS A 23 -25.70 -31.12 -16.62
C CYS A 23 -26.64 -30.02 -16.13
N ILE A 24 -26.17 -28.78 -16.21
CA ILE A 24 -26.89 -27.63 -15.64
C ILE A 24 -27.37 -26.68 -16.72
N ARG A 25 -28.45 -25.97 -16.42
CA ARG A 25 -28.85 -24.81 -17.21
C ARG A 25 -28.05 -23.59 -16.77
N GLY A 26 -27.59 -22.80 -17.74
CA GLY A 26 -26.85 -21.59 -17.42
C GLY A 26 -26.46 -20.79 -18.66
N THR A 27 -25.49 -19.89 -18.48
CA THR A 27 -24.95 -19.06 -19.55
C THR A 27 -23.43 -18.98 -19.44
N ILE A 28 -22.72 -19.14 -20.56
CA ILE A 28 -21.26 -18.95 -20.60
C ILE A 28 -20.89 -17.54 -20.10
N LEU A 29 -19.86 -17.43 -19.24
CA LEU A 29 -19.49 -16.19 -18.55
C LEU A 29 -19.38 -14.97 -19.48
N ILE A 30 -18.70 -15.06 -20.63
CA ILE A 30 -18.61 -13.93 -21.56
C ILE A 30 -19.97 -13.50 -22.16
N ARG A 31 -20.92 -14.43 -22.33
CA ARG A 31 -22.28 -14.09 -22.77
C ARG A 31 -23.05 -13.43 -21.63
N TYR A 32 -22.95 -14.00 -20.44
CA TYR A 32 -23.61 -13.49 -19.24
C TYR A 32 -23.23 -12.02 -18.96
N LEU A 33 -21.93 -11.70 -18.98
CA LEU A 33 -21.44 -10.34 -18.71
C LEU A 33 -21.86 -9.31 -19.76
N LYS A 34 -22.10 -9.73 -21.02
CA LYS A 34 -22.61 -8.83 -22.06
C LYS A 34 -24.06 -8.43 -21.81
N GLU A 35 -24.84 -9.34 -21.24
CA GLU A 35 -26.25 -9.12 -20.91
C GLU A 35 -26.39 -8.47 -19.54
N ASN A 36 -25.44 -8.71 -18.62
CA ASN A 36 -25.46 -8.26 -17.22
C ASN A 36 -24.10 -7.68 -16.80
N PRO A 37 -23.74 -6.46 -17.23
CA PRO A 37 -22.46 -5.85 -16.90
C PRO A 37 -22.36 -5.40 -15.44
N GLU A 38 -23.48 -4.97 -14.83
CA GLU A 38 -23.51 -4.53 -13.44
C GLU A 38 -23.54 -5.73 -12.48
N ILE A 39 -22.51 -5.85 -11.63
CA ILE A 39 -22.41 -6.95 -10.67
C ILE A 39 -22.18 -6.39 -9.27
N GLY A 40 -22.95 -6.89 -8.30
CA GLY A 40 -22.75 -6.56 -6.90
C GLY A 40 -21.32 -6.85 -6.45
N LYS A 41 -20.63 -5.89 -5.81
CA LYS A 41 -19.21 -6.03 -5.42
C LYS A 41 -18.94 -7.28 -4.59
N ALA A 42 -19.83 -7.60 -3.65
CA ALA A 42 -19.77 -8.82 -2.85
C ALA A 42 -19.88 -10.09 -3.73
N GLY A 43 -20.78 -10.07 -4.73
CA GLY A 43 -20.92 -11.12 -5.73
C GLY A 43 -19.66 -11.29 -6.58
N LEU A 44 -19.07 -10.19 -7.06
CA LEU A 44 -17.82 -10.20 -7.82
C LEU A 44 -16.65 -10.80 -7.03
N PHE A 45 -16.50 -10.42 -5.75
CA PHE A 45 -15.50 -11.02 -4.86
C PHE A 45 -15.81 -12.48 -4.51
N GLY A 46 -17.10 -12.83 -4.47
CA GLY A 46 -17.58 -14.21 -4.36
C GLY A 46 -17.12 -15.05 -5.55
N TRP A 47 -17.30 -14.54 -6.76
CA TRP A 47 -16.88 -15.17 -8.01
C TRP A 47 -15.37 -15.41 -8.08
N PHE A 48 -14.54 -14.44 -7.68
CA PHE A 48 -13.09 -14.66 -7.60
C PHE A 48 -12.72 -15.84 -6.70
N ARG A 49 -13.39 -15.95 -5.54
CA ARG A 49 -13.20 -17.06 -4.62
C ARG A 49 -13.73 -18.37 -5.15
N GLN A 50 -14.93 -18.38 -5.72
CA GLN A 50 -15.54 -19.58 -6.31
C GLN A 50 -14.63 -20.18 -7.37
N LEU A 51 -14.11 -19.38 -8.30
CA LEU A 51 -13.16 -19.85 -9.31
C LEU A 51 -11.90 -20.45 -8.67
N CYS A 52 -11.38 -19.83 -7.61
CA CYS A 52 -10.21 -20.33 -6.91
C CYS A 52 -10.48 -21.69 -6.26
N VAL A 53 -11.66 -21.87 -5.66
CA VAL A 53 -12.10 -23.13 -5.07
C VAL A 53 -12.29 -24.21 -6.15
N CYS A 54 -12.94 -23.89 -7.27
CA CYS A 54 -13.14 -24.85 -8.36
C CYS A 54 -11.81 -25.36 -8.94
N VAL A 55 -10.83 -24.47 -9.13
CA VAL A 55 -9.50 -24.85 -9.63
C VAL A 55 -8.75 -25.70 -8.61
N ASP A 56 -8.76 -25.31 -7.33
CA ASP A 56 -8.15 -26.09 -6.24
C ASP A 56 -8.74 -27.50 -6.14
N GLN A 57 -10.08 -27.61 -6.19
CA GLN A 57 -10.78 -28.89 -6.16
C GLN A 57 -10.43 -29.73 -7.38
N TYR A 58 -10.37 -29.13 -8.58
CA TYR A 58 -9.93 -29.83 -9.79
C TYR A 58 -8.52 -30.42 -9.63
N HIS A 59 -7.56 -29.63 -9.16
CA HIS A 59 -6.18 -30.07 -8.91
C HIS A 59 -6.15 -31.24 -7.92
N ARG A 60 -6.84 -31.13 -6.78
CA ARG A 60 -6.90 -32.20 -5.77
C ARG A 60 -7.52 -33.49 -6.33
N CYS A 61 -8.60 -33.36 -7.09
CA CYS A 61 -9.31 -34.49 -7.67
C CYS A 61 -8.53 -35.19 -8.82
N ARG A 62 -7.65 -34.48 -9.55
CA ARG A 62 -6.93 -35.00 -10.72
C ARG A 62 -5.41 -35.22 -10.48
N LYS A 63 -4.97 -35.44 -9.24
CA LYS A 63 -3.55 -35.66 -8.85
C LYS A 63 -2.64 -34.50 -9.27
N GLN A 64 -3.06 -33.26 -8.98
CA GLN A 64 -2.33 -32.02 -9.30
C GLN A 64 -2.14 -31.79 -10.81
N LYS A 65 -3.01 -32.39 -11.64
CA LYS A 65 -3.14 -31.99 -13.05
C LYS A 65 -3.91 -30.70 -13.15
N GLU A 66 -3.47 -29.86 -14.07
CA GLU A 66 -4.08 -28.57 -14.35
C GLU A 66 -5.29 -28.68 -15.29
N TYR A 67 -6.18 -27.70 -15.18
CA TYR A 67 -7.30 -27.50 -16.08
C TYR A 67 -6.86 -26.89 -17.42
N ARG A 68 -5.87 -25.99 -17.41
CA ARG A 68 -5.20 -25.31 -18.56
C ARG A 68 -6.07 -24.43 -19.43
N TYR A 69 -7.38 -24.49 -19.30
CA TYR A 69 -8.31 -23.81 -20.20
C TYR A 69 -9.11 -22.71 -19.49
N LEU A 70 -8.74 -22.30 -18.28
CA LEU A 70 -9.51 -21.32 -17.52
C LEU A 70 -9.60 -19.97 -18.27
N ASN A 71 -10.77 -19.68 -18.83
CA ASN A 71 -11.05 -18.46 -19.56
C ASN A 71 -12.57 -18.19 -19.61
N PRO A 72 -13.02 -17.02 -20.11
CA PRO A 72 -14.43 -16.65 -20.10
C PRO A 72 -15.38 -17.53 -20.92
N TYR A 73 -14.86 -18.41 -21.77
CA TYR A 73 -15.64 -19.43 -22.48
C TYR A 73 -15.69 -20.77 -21.77
N SER A 74 -14.77 -21.03 -20.83
CA SER A 74 -14.67 -22.30 -20.09
C SER A 74 -15.44 -22.30 -18.76
N ILE A 75 -16.22 -21.24 -18.51
CA ILE A 75 -16.91 -20.97 -17.24
C ILE A 75 -18.38 -20.73 -17.56
N VAL A 76 -19.26 -21.36 -16.79
CA VAL A 76 -20.72 -21.18 -16.85
C VAL A 76 -21.18 -20.46 -15.58
N VAL A 77 -22.09 -19.51 -15.76
CA VAL A 77 -22.90 -18.92 -14.70
C VAL A 77 -24.20 -19.73 -14.63
N SER A 78 -24.48 -20.38 -13.49
CA SER A 78 -25.72 -21.12 -13.28
C SER A 78 -26.93 -20.18 -13.10
N GLU A 79 -28.15 -20.73 -13.07
CA GLU A 79 -29.36 -19.96 -12.74
C GLU A 79 -29.30 -19.33 -11.35
N GLU A 80 -28.59 -19.97 -10.41
CA GLU A 80 -28.34 -19.45 -9.05
C GLU A 80 -27.22 -18.41 -8.98
N GLY A 81 -26.58 -18.09 -10.11
CA GLY A 81 -25.49 -17.11 -10.18
C GLY A 81 -24.13 -17.64 -9.72
N GLU A 82 -23.95 -18.96 -9.64
CA GLU A 82 -22.68 -19.59 -9.29
C GLU A 82 -21.77 -19.77 -10.50
N LEU A 83 -20.46 -19.62 -10.30
CA LEU A 83 -19.47 -19.93 -11.34
C LEU A 83 -19.04 -21.39 -11.27
N LEU A 84 -19.17 -22.10 -12.39
CA LEU A 84 -18.80 -23.50 -12.55
C LEU A 84 -17.85 -23.69 -13.73
N LEU A 85 -16.94 -24.65 -13.62
CA LEU A 85 -16.02 -25.01 -14.71
C LEU A 85 -16.74 -25.96 -15.67
N LEU A 86 -16.63 -25.72 -16.97
CA LEU A 86 -17.10 -26.65 -17.98
C LEU A 86 -16.28 -27.94 -17.98
N ASP A 87 -16.92 -29.05 -18.33
CA ASP A 87 -16.16 -30.21 -18.77
C ASP A 87 -15.82 -30.09 -20.26
N LEU A 88 -14.57 -29.78 -20.55
CA LEU A 88 -14.09 -29.68 -21.93
C LEU A 88 -13.76 -31.05 -22.55
N GLU A 89 -13.77 -32.12 -21.76
CA GLU A 89 -13.68 -33.50 -22.28
C GLU A 89 -15.03 -33.94 -22.90
N SER A 90 -16.13 -33.27 -22.55
CA SER A 90 -17.47 -33.55 -23.07
C SER A 90 -17.66 -33.15 -24.54
N PRO A 91 -18.27 -34.02 -25.36
CA PRO A 91 -18.62 -33.68 -26.74
C PRO A 91 -19.69 -32.57 -26.83
N GLU A 92 -20.56 -32.43 -25.82
CA GLU A 92 -21.59 -31.38 -25.81
C GLU A 92 -20.97 -29.98 -25.74
N ASN A 93 -19.80 -29.86 -25.11
CA ASN A 93 -19.06 -28.61 -24.97
C ASN A 93 -18.02 -28.38 -26.08
N ALA A 94 -17.94 -29.26 -27.10
CA ALA A 94 -16.91 -29.17 -28.14
C ALA A 94 -16.92 -27.84 -28.92
N PHE A 95 -18.08 -27.18 -29.01
CA PHE A 95 -18.20 -25.87 -29.66
C PHE A 95 -17.35 -24.79 -28.96
N VAL A 96 -17.11 -24.92 -27.65
CA VAL A 96 -16.31 -24.00 -26.83
C VAL A 96 -14.87 -23.98 -27.32
N MET A 97 -14.32 -25.13 -27.70
CA MET A 97 -12.96 -25.23 -28.24
C MET A 97 -12.79 -24.37 -29.49
N LYS A 98 -13.80 -24.32 -30.38
CA LYS A 98 -13.80 -23.44 -31.55
C LYS A 98 -13.81 -21.95 -31.15
N GLN A 99 -14.51 -21.58 -30.07
CA GLN A 99 -14.51 -20.22 -29.55
C GLN A 99 -13.15 -19.82 -28.97
N MET A 100 -12.47 -20.74 -28.28
CA MET A 100 -11.13 -20.51 -27.73
C MET A 100 -10.05 -20.29 -28.80
N GLN A 101 -10.26 -20.80 -30.01
CA GLN A 101 -9.36 -20.56 -31.16
C GLN A 101 -9.52 -19.17 -31.78
N LYS A 102 -10.53 -18.38 -31.40
CA LYS A 102 -10.65 -16.99 -31.85
C LYS A 102 -9.43 -16.20 -31.45
N HIS A 103 -8.90 -15.39 -32.38
CA HIS A 103 -7.62 -14.68 -32.24
C HIS A 103 -7.44 -13.99 -30.88
N ALA A 104 -8.44 -13.23 -30.41
CA ALA A 104 -8.38 -12.52 -29.14
C ALA A 104 -8.25 -13.47 -27.93
N VAL A 105 -9.02 -14.55 -27.87
CA VAL A 105 -8.98 -15.52 -26.76
C VAL A 105 -7.69 -16.32 -26.82
N ARG A 106 -7.34 -16.78 -28.03
CA ARG A 106 -6.14 -17.58 -28.27
C ARG A 106 -4.89 -16.85 -27.82
N ASN A 107 -4.71 -15.58 -28.19
CA ASN A 107 -3.48 -14.85 -27.86
C ASN A 107 -3.36 -14.47 -26.38
N HIS A 108 -4.48 -14.21 -25.69
CA HIS A 108 -4.44 -13.71 -24.31
C HIS A 108 -4.59 -14.81 -23.25
N PHE A 109 -5.22 -15.94 -23.58
CA PHE A 109 -5.49 -17.04 -22.64
C PHE A 109 -4.82 -18.35 -23.05
N VAL A 110 -5.00 -18.81 -24.29
CA VAL A 110 -4.63 -20.19 -24.69
C VAL A 110 -3.13 -20.31 -25.01
N LYS A 111 -2.63 -19.47 -25.93
CA LYS A 111 -1.25 -19.50 -26.42
C LYS A 111 -0.23 -19.31 -25.28
N PRO A 112 -0.38 -18.34 -24.36
CA PRO A 112 0.56 -18.18 -23.25
C PRO A 112 0.63 -19.40 -22.33
N VAL A 113 -0.48 -20.11 -22.15
CA VAL A 113 -0.56 -21.33 -21.35
C VAL A 113 0.09 -22.52 -22.10
N CYS A 114 -0.20 -22.69 -23.39
CA CYS A 114 0.38 -23.77 -24.19
C CYS A 114 1.89 -23.63 -24.42
N GLU A 115 2.39 -22.39 -24.49
CA GLU A 115 3.80 -22.09 -24.72
C GLU A 115 4.61 -21.96 -23.42
N MET A 116 4.00 -22.24 -22.26
CA MET A 116 4.75 -22.28 -21.00
C MET A 116 5.84 -23.37 -21.08
N GLY A 117 7.08 -22.94 -20.90
CA GLY A 117 8.24 -23.83 -20.95
C GLY A 117 8.23 -24.91 -19.85
N PRO A 118 9.03 -25.97 -20.02
CA PRO A 118 9.15 -27.05 -19.03
C PRO A 118 9.53 -26.49 -17.64
N GLY A 119 8.84 -26.96 -16.60
CA GLY A 119 8.99 -26.46 -15.22
C GLY A 119 8.10 -25.27 -14.85
N ARG A 120 7.36 -24.69 -15.81
CA ARG A 120 6.31 -23.69 -15.56
C ARG A 120 4.90 -24.21 -15.75
N GLU A 121 4.75 -25.48 -16.16
CA GLU A 121 3.45 -26.12 -16.37
C GLU A 121 2.54 -25.86 -15.18
N GLN A 122 2.93 -26.16 -13.94
CA GLN A 122 2.18 -25.94 -12.68
C GLN A 122 1.72 -24.49 -12.40
N LYS A 123 2.06 -23.51 -13.24
CA LYS A 123 1.63 -22.12 -13.15
C LYS A 123 0.63 -21.72 -14.24
N ALA A 124 0.27 -22.63 -15.14
CA ALA A 124 -0.64 -22.32 -16.23
C ALA A 124 -2.02 -21.90 -15.71
N ASP A 125 -2.56 -22.65 -14.74
CA ASP A 125 -3.85 -22.31 -14.13
C ASP A 125 -3.80 -21.04 -13.29
N LEU A 126 -2.67 -20.75 -12.63
CA LEU A 126 -2.45 -19.49 -11.93
C LEU A 126 -2.48 -18.30 -12.90
N PHE A 127 -1.75 -18.41 -14.01
CA PHE A 127 -1.75 -17.38 -15.05
C PHE A 127 -3.15 -17.18 -15.64
N ALA A 128 -3.81 -18.27 -16.02
CA ALA A 128 -5.15 -18.26 -16.59
C ALA A 128 -6.19 -17.70 -15.61
N TYR A 129 -6.05 -17.97 -14.31
CA TYR A 129 -6.85 -17.38 -13.25
C TYR A 129 -6.65 -15.87 -13.16
N GLY A 130 -5.40 -15.40 -13.13
CA GLY A 130 -5.08 -13.96 -13.14
C GLY A 130 -5.68 -13.23 -14.34
N LYS A 131 -5.55 -13.82 -15.54
CA LYS A 131 -6.18 -13.31 -16.77
C LYS A 131 -7.70 -13.30 -16.71
N THR A 132 -8.31 -14.30 -16.09
CA THR A 132 -9.76 -14.39 -15.94
C THR A 132 -10.29 -13.32 -14.97
N ILE A 133 -9.60 -13.06 -13.86
CA ILE A 133 -9.92 -11.93 -12.98
C ILE A 133 -9.76 -10.60 -13.72
N GLN A 134 -8.65 -10.42 -14.45
CA GLN A 134 -8.43 -9.21 -15.24
C GLN A 134 -9.58 -8.97 -16.23
N PHE A 135 -10.05 -10.03 -16.89
CA PHE A 135 -11.20 -9.96 -17.78
C PHE A 135 -12.49 -9.61 -17.04
N LEU A 136 -12.77 -10.27 -15.91
CA LEU A 136 -13.95 -9.97 -15.09
C LEU A 136 -13.98 -8.49 -14.70
N LEU A 137 -12.87 -7.95 -14.20
CA LEU A 137 -12.77 -6.54 -13.81
C LEU A 137 -12.95 -5.57 -14.99
N ALA A 138 -12.51 -5.94 -16.19
CA ALA A 138 -12.65 -5.11 -17.38
C ALA A 138 -14.05 -5.15 -17.99
N TYR A 139 -14.81 -6.22 -17.76
CA TYR A 139 -16.14 -6.46 -18.34
C TYR A 139 -17.29 -6.35 -17.32
N THR A 140 -16.99 -5.94 -16.08
CA THR A 140 -17.99 -5.73 -15.04
C THR A 140 -17.96 -4.30 -14.52
N GLU A 141 -19.13 -3.77 -14.23
CA GLU A 141 -19.32 -2.55 -13.46
C GLU A 141 -19.70 -2.98 -12.04
N ALA A 142 -18.72 -2.94 -11.13
CA ALA A 142 -18.94 -3.35 -9.75
C ALA A 142 -19.83 -2.34 -9.01
N VAL A 143 -20.90 -2.80 -8.38
CA VAL A 143 -21.84 -1.97 -7.61
C VAL A 143 -21.86 -2.40 -6.13
N PRO A 144 -21.50 -1.53 -5.17
CA PRO A 144 -20.86 -0.23 -5.37
C PRO A 144 -19.45 -0.38 -5.97
N ALA A 145 -18.94 0.71 -6.55
CA ALA A 145 -17.64 0.75 -7.21
C ALA A 145 -16.52 0.22 -6.31
N LEU A 146 -15.50 -0.37 -6.94
CA LEU A 146 -14.29 -0.79 -6.24
C LEU A 146 -13.59 0.44 -5.65
N THR A 147 -13.16 0.33 -4.41
CA THR A 147 -12.27 1.30 -3.79
C THR A 147 -10.87 1.18 -4.40
N ARG A 148 -10.07 2.26 -4.35
CA ARG A 148 -8.68 2.25 -4.80
C ARG A 148 -7.84 1.13 -4.14
N LEU A 149 -8.06 0.87 -2.86
CA LEU A 149 -7.42 -0.23 -2.13
C LEU A 149 -7.79 -1.60 -2.69
N GLU A 150 -9.07 -1.81 -3.04
CA GLU A 150 -9.53 -3.05 -3.66
C GLU A 150 -8.90 -3.21 -5.06
N GLU A 151 -8.85 -2.14 -5.87
CA GLU A 151 -8.19 -2.14 -7.18
C GLU A 151 -6.70 -2.48 -7.08
N VAL A 152 -5.96 -1.81 -6.19
CA VAL A 152 -4.52 -2.04 -5.97
C VAL A 152 -4.27 -3.47 -5.49
N ARG A 153 -5.07 -3.94 -4.53
CA ARG A 153 -4.98 -5.30 -4.01
C ARG A 153 -5.22 -6.35 -5.10
N LEU A 154 -6.25 -6.15 -5.93
CA LEU A 154 -6.56 -7.05 -7.04
C LEU A 154 -5.48 -6.99 -8.12
N SER A 155 -4.95 -5.80 -8.44
CA SER A 155 -3.82 -5.64 -9.36
C SER A 155 -2.59 -6.41 -8.88
N ARG A 156 -2.29 -6.37 -7.58
CA ARG A 156 -1.20 -7.17 -7.00
C ARG A 156 -1.45 -8.67 -7.13
N VAL A 157 -2.66 -9.13 -6.81
CA VAL A 157 -3.03 -10.55 -6.95
C VAL A 157 -2.86 -11.00 -8.40
N ILE A 158 -3.34 -10.22 -9.36
CA ILE A 158 -3.22 -10.48 -10.80
C ILE A 158 -1.75 -10.54 -11.23
N GLY A 159 -0.93 -9.55 -10.87
CA GLY A 159 0.51 -9.53 -11.21
C GLY A 159 1.28 -10.72 -10.61
N ARG A 160 0.94 -11.14 -9.38
CA ARG A 160 1.54 -12.32 -8.74
C ARG A 160 1.09 -13.64 -9.38
N CYS A 161 -0.14 -13.72 -9.88
CA CYS A 161 -0.64 -14.86 -10.65
C CYS A 161 0.06 -14.98 -12.01
N MET A 162 0.32 -13.84 -12.67
CA MET A 162 0.94 -13.81 -14.00
C MET A 162 2.47 -13.87 -13.99
N GLY A 163 3.10 -13.84 -12.81
CA GLY A 163 4.56 -13.92 -12.68
C GLY A 163 5.28 -12.59 -12.94
N GLU A 164 4.57 -11.47 -12.90
CA GLU A 164 5.14 -10.11 -13.05
C GLU A 164 5.83 -9.65 -11.75
N SER A 165 5.61 -10.35 -10.64
CA SER A 165 6.23 -10.08 -9.34
C SER A 165 7.27 -11.14 -8.97
N ALA A 166 8.35 -10.70 -8.32
CA ALA A 166 9.39 -11.57 -7.78
C ALA A 166 8.86 -12.63 -6.78
N ARG A 167 7.74 -12.33 -6.09
CA ARG A 167 7.08 -13.25 -5.13
C ARG A 167 5.74 -13.79 -5.68
N GLY A 168 5.78 -14.42 -6.85
CA GLY A 168 4.61 -15.07 -7.45
C GLY A 168 4.03 -16.21 -6.59
N TYR A 169 2.78 -16.60 -6.85
CA TYR A 169 2.16 -17.73 -6.17
C TYR A 169 2.75 -19.06 -6.67
N THR A 170 2.83 -20.03 -5.77
CA THR A 170 3.20 -21.41 -6.12
C THR A 170 1.99 -22.31 -6.29
N ASP A 171 0.87 -21.96 -5.66
CA ASP A 171 -0.36 -22.76 -5.63
C ASP A 171 -1.59 -21.86 -5.57
N ILE A 172 -2.69 -22.30 -6.17
CA ILE A 172 -3.95 -21.56 -6.25
C ILE A 172 -4.55 -21.27 -4.86
N SER A 173 -4.37 -22.16 -3.88
CA SER A 173 -4.83 -21.96 -2.50
C SER A 173 -4.17 -20.76 -1.80
N GLN A 174 -2.98 -20.32 -2.23
CA GLN A 174 -2.36 -19.11 -1.69
C GLN A 174 -3.12 -17.85 -2.09
N VAL A 175 -3.74 -17.84 -3.28
CA VAL A 175 -4.48 -16.69 -3.81
C VAL A 175 -5.68 -16.36 -2.93
N MET A 176 -6.38 -17.38 -2.40
CA MET A 176 -7.55 -17.21 -1.53
C MET A 176 -7.30 -16.28 -0.34
N LYS A 177 -6.09 -16.31 0.24
CA LYS A 177 -5.71 -15.51 1.41
C LYS A 177 -5.59 -14.02 1.05
N ASP A 178 -5.20 -13.74 -0.18
CA ASP A 178 -4.89 -12.40 -0.64
C ASP A 178 -6.08 -11.73 -1.35
N LEU A 179 -7.19 -12.43 -1.62
CA LEU A 179 -8.40 -11.85 -2.20
C LEU A 179 -9.20 -10.97 -1.21
N PRO A 180 -9.79 -9.83 -1.63
CA PRO A 180 -10.70 -9.01 -0.82
C PRO A 180 -11.91 -9.81 -0.33
N ALA A 181 -12.41 -9.62 0.89
CA ALA A 181 -13.48 -10.46 1.46
C ALA A 181 -14.83 -10.31 0.72
N ALA A 182 -15.54 -11.42 0.48
CA ALA A 182 -16.79 -11.46 -0.27
C ALA A 182 -18.05 -11.08 0.53
N LYS A 183 -17.97 -10.98 1.86
CA LYS A 183 -19.12 -10.53 2.67
C LYS A 183 -19.16 -9.01 2.71
N GLU A 184 -20.31 -8.42 2.42
CA GLU A 184 -20.61 -7.09 2.93
C GLU A 184 -20.48 -7.15 4.46
N ARG A 185 -19.60 -6.33 5.01
CA ARG A 185 -19.56 -6.18 6.46
C ARG A 185 -20.83 -5.47 6.89
N GLU A 186 -21.86 -6.23 7.25
CA GLU A 186 -22.83 -5.73 8.21
C GLU A 186 -22.05 -5.31 9.46
N GLY A 187 -22.20 -4.03 9.84
CA GLY A 187 -21.46 -3.41 10.93
C GLY A 187 -21.59 -4.19 12.23
N LYS A 188 -20.58 -5.02 12.52
CA LYS A 188 -20.40 -5.63 13.84
C LYS A 188 -19.13 -5.08 14.46
N SER A 189 -19.36 -4.16 15.41
CA SER A 189 -18.51 -3.69 16.49
C SER A 189 -17.03 -4.10 16.40
N ALA A 190 -16.21 -3.14 15.99
CA ALA A 190 -14.76 -3.19 15.99
C ALA A 190 -14.15 -3.13 17.41
N ALA A 191 -14.80 -3.66 18.45
CA ALA A 191 -14.27 -3.61 19.81
C ALA A 191 -13.16 -4.65 20.06
N GLY A 192 -13.20 -5.82 19.40
CA GLY A 192 -12.27 -6.91 19.65
C GLY A 192 -10.92 -6.83 18.93
N ARG A 193 -10.80 -6.00 17.89
CA ARG A 193 -9.57 -5.84 17.08
C ARG A 193 -8.71 -4.64 17.50
N ARG A 194 -9.18 -3.83 18.46
CA ARG A 194 -8.59 -2.57 18.92
C ARG A 194 -7.28 -2.72 19.69
N LYS A 195 -7.00 -3.86 20.35
CA LYS A 195 -5.79 -4.00 21.19
C LYS A 195 -4.52 -4.47 20.46
N LYS A 196 -4.62 -5.04 19.25
CA LYS A 196 -3.44 -5.55 18.51
C LYS A 196 -2.90 -4.62 17.42
N LEU A 197 -3.66 -3.59 17.04
CA LEU A 197 -3.21 -2.58 16.06
C LEU A 197 -2.48 -1.39 16.72
N LEU A 198 -2.72 -1.12 18.01
CA LEU A 198 -2.01 -0.07 18.76
C LEU A 198 -0.49 -0.29 18.79
N ALA A 199 -0.01 -1.54 18.84
CA ALA A 199 1.42 -1.85 18.87
C ALA A 199 2.12 -1.76 17.50
N ALA A 200 1.37 -1.85 16.39
CA ALA A 200 1.93 -1.88 15.05
C ALA A 200 2.05 -0.48 14.42
N ALA A 201 1.25 0.48 14.88
CA ALA A 201 1.28 1.86 14.37
C ALA A 201 2.49 2.65 14.92
N CYS A 202 2.84 2.49 16.20
CA CYS A 202 4.03 3.10 16.79
C CYS A 202 5.35 2.47 16.28
N ALA A 203 5.32 1.20 15.86
CA ALA A 203 6.50 0.52 15.34
C ALA A 203 6.79 0.86 13.85
N GLY A 204 5.78 1.29 13.10
CA GLY A 204 5.93 1.68 11.69
C GLY A 204 6.57 3.05 11.49
N THR A 205 6.33 3.99 12.41
CA THR A 205 6.94 5.33 12.38
C THR A 205 8.40 5.32 12.85
N ALA A 206 8.77 4.46 13.79
CA ALA A 206 10.17 4.29 14.21
C ALA A 206 11.06 3.66 13.12
N ALA A 207 10.50 2.78 12.27
CA ALA A 207 11.26 2.10 11.21
C ALA A 207 11.58 3.02 10.02
N CYS A 208 10.75 4.02 9.72
CA CYS A 208 11.03 5.02 8.68
C CYS A 208 12.01 6.10 9.16
N ALA A 209 12.01 6.44 10.46
CA ALA A 209 12.99 7.37 11.02
C ALA A 209 14.41 6.77 11.09
N LEU A 210 14.54 5.46 11.31
CA LEU A 210 15.84 4.80 11.43
C LEU A 210 16.57 4.62 10.08
N PHE A 211 15.86 4.48 8.96
CA PHE A 211 16.50 4.29 7.65
C PHE A 211 17.06 5.59 7.03
N VAL A 212 16.69 6.77 7.54
CA VAL A 212 17.19 8.06 7.02
C VAL A 212 18.38 8.59 7.83
N MET A 213 18.67 8.02 9.00
CA MET A 213 19.77 8.45 9.88
C MET A 213 21.08 7.69 9.66
N GLU A 214 21.14 6.65 8.81
CA GLU A 214 22.35 5.83 8.62
C GLU A 214 23.34 6.37 7.57
N GLU A 215 23.01 7.46 6.86
CA GLU A 215 23.92 8.06 5.85
C GLU A 215 24.41 9.49 6.18
N ARG A 216 24.06 10.08 7.33
CA ARG A 216 24.44 11.49 7.64
C ARG A 216 25.52 11.72 8.69
N THR A 217 26.18 10.69 9.23
CA THR A 217 27.42 10.91 10.02
C THR A 217 28.53 9.98 9.57
N GLY A 218 29.34 10.47 8.62
CA GLY A 218 30.73 10.06 8.51
C GLY A 218 31.40 10.15 9.88
N GLY A 219 32.16 9.11 10.22
CA GLY A 219 32.44 8.73 11.59
C GLY A 219 33.01 9.81 12.50
N ILE A 220 32.41 9.94 13.68
CA ILE A 220 33.11 10.25 14.93
C ILE A 220 32.53 9.29 15.98
N GLY A 221 33.40 8.41 16.49
CA GLY A 221 33.02 7.45 17.52
C GLY A 221 32.83 8.13 18.87
N PHE A 222 31.78 7.76 19.57
CA PHE A 222 31.74 7.79 21.03
C PHE A 222 31.08 6.50 21.52
N ALA A 223 31.93 5.49 21.75
CA ALA A 223 31.63 4.43 22.68
C ALA A 223 31.69 5.00 24.12
N ASP A 224 30.88 4.44 25.00
CA ASP A 224 30.94 4.52 26.47
C ASP A 224 30.62 5.87 27.15
N LYS A 225 29.35 6.01 27.58
CA LYS A 225 28.94 5.93 29.01
C LYS A 225 27.55 6.56 29.23
N ALA A 226 26.58 5.74 29.59
CA ALA A 226 25.60 6.04 30.64
C ALA A 226 24.93 4.73 31.10
N GLN A 227 25.56 4.09 32.08
CA GLN A 227 24.93 3.08 32.93
C GLN A 227 23.75 3.73 33.67
N GLY A 228 22.55 3.18 33.48
CA GLY A 228 21.35 3.66 34.17
C GLY A 228 20.12 2.78 33.93
N GLY A 229 20.16 1.55 34.45
CA GLY A 229 19.02 0.69 34.80
C GLY A 229 17.79 0.66 33.86
N ILE A 230 17.75 -0.31 32.95
CA ILE A 230 16.49 -0.79 32.36
C ILE A 230 16.32 -2.25 32.74
N SER A 231 15.19 -2.56 33.38
CA SER A 231 14.77 -3.90 33.78
C SER A 231 14.66 -4.83 32.57
N ALA A 232 15.17 -6.05 32.72
CA ALA A 232 15.40 -7.07 31.68
C ALA A 232 14.15 -7.62 30.95
N GLU A 233 12.96 -7.05 31.13
CA GLU A 233 11.73 -7.51 30.48
C GLU A 233 11.33 -6.69 29.23
N SER A 234 11.99 -5.55 28.97
CA SER A 234 11.67 -4.67 27.82
C SER A 234 12.48 -4.97 26.55
N GLY A 235 13.62 -5.66 26.66
CA GLY A 235 14.49 -6.00 25.53
C GLY A 235 13.95 -7.13 24.64
N ASP A 236 13.22 -8.07 25.23
CA ASP A 236 12.68 -9.23 24.51
C ASP A 236 11.49 -8.84 23.62
N LEU A 237 10.67 -7.87 24.04
CA LEU A 237 9.54 -7.36 23.26
C LEU A 237 10.00 -6.54 22.04
N ALA A 238 11.09 -5.78 22.17
CA ALA A 238 11.67 -5.02 21.07
C ALA A 238 12.33 -5.93 20.01
N GLN A 239 13.05 -6.98 20.42
CA GLN A 239 13.63 -7.97 19.50
C GLN A 239 12.55 -8.83 18.82
N THR A 240 11.46 -9.14 19.51
CA THR A 240 10.34 -9.90 18.94
C THR A 240 9.55 -9.06 17.92
N ALA A 241 9.34 -7.77 18.20
CA ALA A 241 8.69 -6.83 17.28
C ALA A 241 9.52 -6.56 16.01
N MET A 242 10.86 -6.45 16.12
CA MET A 242 11.75 -6.33 14.96
C MET A 242 11.76 -7.59 14.08
N LYS A 243 11.68 -8.79 14.66
CA LYS A 243 11.55 -10.05 13.91
C LYS A 243 10.18 -10.21 13.23
N GLU A 244 9.10 -9.70 13.81
CA GLU A 244 7.76 -9.73 13.19
C GLU A 244 7.57 -8.66 12.10
N ALA A 245 8.25 -7.52 12.18
CA ALA A 245 8.22 -6.47 11.15
C ALA A 245 8.97 -6.88 9.87
N ALA A 246 10.09 -7.61 10.00
CA ALA A 246 10.86 -8.14 8.87
C ALA A 246 10.13 -9.24 8.07
N ALA A 247 9.02 -9.78 8.58
CA ALA A 247 8.28 -10.90 7.98
C ALA A 247 7.04 -10.48 7.17
N ARG A 248 6.73 -9.19 7.05
CA ARG A 248 5.59 -8.69 6.25
C ARG A 248 6.07 -8.25 4.85
N PRO A 249 5.26 -8.44 3.80
CA PRO A 249 5.61 -7.87 2.49
C PRO A 249 5.76 -6.36 2.64
N ALA A 250 6.84 -5.80 2.07
CA ALA A 250 7.03 -4.36 2.02
C ALA A 250 5.78 -3.73 1.43
N LEU A 251 5.05 -2.99 2.26
CA LEU A 251 3.93 -2.16 1.81
C LEU A 251 4.51 -1.17 0.81
N THR A 252 3.83 -0.98 -0.32
CA THR A 252 4.23 0.06 -1.27
C THR A 252 4.04 1.42 -0.61
N GLU A 253 4.86 2.42 -0.96
CA GLU A 253 4.81 3.78 -0.38
C GLU A 253 3.38 4.37 -0.40
N LYS A 254 2.64 4.08 -1.48
CA LYS A 254 1.24 4.46 -1.65
C LYS A 254 0.29 3.80 -0.64
N GLU A 255 0.51 2.55 -0.27
CA GLU A 255 -0.34 1.85 0.72
C GLU A 255 -0.08 2.30 2.15
N ILE A 256 1.15 2.72 2.45
CA ILE A 256 1.48 3.32 3.75
C ILE A 256 0.73 4.65 3.89
N LEU A 257 0.75 5.48 2.84
CA LEU A 257 0.08 6.77 2.81
C LEU A 257 -1.45 6.63 2.88
N GLU A 258 -2.04 5.68 2.14
CA GLU A 258 -3.48 5.40 2.17
C GLU A 258 -3.93 4.80 3.51
N ALA A 259 -3.10 3.97 4.15
CA ALA A 259 -3.39 3.46 5.49
C ALA A 259 -3.39 4.60 6.53
N ALA A 260 -2.40 5.49 6.46
CA ALA A 260 -2.31 6.71 7.25
C ALA A 260 -3.58 7.58 7.10
N GLU A 261 -3.99 7.86 5.87
CA GLU A 261 -5.21 8.63 5.57
C GLU A 261 -6.48 7.95 6.10
N SER A 262 -6.56 6.62 5.96
CA SER A 262 -7.71 5.84 6.44
C SER A 262 -7.85 5.87 7.96
N VAL A 263 -6.73 5.91 8.71
CA VAL A 263 -6.75 6.00 10.17
C VAL A 263 -7.38 7.33 10.58
N LEU A 264 -6.95 8.44 9.97
CA LEU A 264 -7.48 9.76 10.27
C LEU A 264 -8.96 9.90 9.89
N LYS A 265 -9.35 9.44 8.69
CA LYS A 265 -10.75 9.48 8.23
C LYS A 265 -11.68 8.67 9.12
N ASN A 266 -11.26 7.48 9.56
CA ASN A 266 -12.10 6.63 10.40
C ASN A 266 -12.39 7.24 11.78
N HIS A 267 -11.45 8.02 12.34
CA HIS A 267 -11.64 8.67 13.63
C HIS A 267 -12.40 10.00 13.50
N ALA A 268 -12.18 10.75 12.40
CA ALA A 268 -12.91 11.97 12.07
C ALA A 268 -14.42 11.75 11.83
N LEU A 269 -14.82 10.55 11.41
CA LEU A 269 -16.23 10.16 11.20
C LEU A 269 -16.92 9.62 12.46
N SER A 270 -16.19 9.46 13.56
CA SER A 270 -16.79 9.04 14.83
C SER A 270 -17.57 10.19 15.46
N LYS A 271 -18.75 9.91 16.02
CA LYS A 271 -19.55 10.89 16.76
C LYS A 271 -19.10 11.05 18.23
N ASP A 272 -18.02 10.35 18.62
CA ASP A 272 -17.49 10.33 19.96
C ASP A 272 -16.32 11.33 20.06
N GLU A 273 -16.45 12.29 20.97
CA GLU A 273 -15.48 13.36 21.18
C GLU A 273 -14.08 12.81 21.54
N LYS A 274 -14.02 11.67 22.23
CA LYS A 274 -12.76 11.05 22.64
C LYS A 274 -12.03 10.40 21.46
N ASP A 275 -12.79 9.80 20.55
CA ASP A 275 -12.24 9.22 19.32
C ASP A 275 -11.76 10.34 18.37
N ALA A 276 -12.47 11.48 18.31
CA ALA A 276 -12.05 12.66 17.57
C ALA A 276 -10.75 13.29 18.13
N GLN A 277 -10.61 13.43 19.45
CA GLN A 277 -9.37 13.90 20.09
C GLN A 277 -8.19 12.96 19.79
N THR A 278 -8.44 11.65 19.78
CA THR A 278 -7.42 10.65 19.40
C THR A 278 -7.02 10.79 17.93
N ALA A 279 -7.97 11.06 17.04
CA ALA A 279 -7.71 11.37 15.63
C ALA A 279 -6.72 12.53 15.47
N VAL A 280 -6.98 13.61 16.21
CA VAL A 280 -6.16 14.83 16.18
C VAL A 280 -4.76 14.55 16.68
N ALA A 281 -4.62 13.84 17.81
CA ALA A 281 -3.30 13.50 18.35
C ALA A 281 -2.46 12.68 17.36
N VAL A 282 -3.06 11.64 16.76
CA VAL A 282 -2.40 10.81 15.75
C VAL A 282 -2.07 11.60 14.49
N GLY A 283 -2.97 12.48 14.03
CA GLY A 283 -2.74 13.33 12.88
C GLY A 283 -1.59 14.30 13.07
N GLN A 284 -1.50 14.93 14.25
CA GLN A 284 -0.39 15.82 14.60
C GLN A 284 0.96 15.10 14.66
N GLU A 285 0.98 13.88 15.19
CA GLU A 285 2.21 13.08 15.25
C GLU A 285 2.68 12.63 13.85
N MET A 286 1.73 12.28 12.96
CA MET A 286 2.01 11.97 11.57
C MET A 286 2.51 13.19 10.78
N GLU A 287 1.87 14.34 10.96
CA GLU A 287 2.30 15.60 10.36
C GLU A 287 3.75 15.90 10.74
N LEU A 288 4.07 15.82 12.04
CA LEU A 288 5.43 16.05 12.54
C LEU A 288 6.46 15.15 11.84
N GLY A 289 6.19 13.85 11.75
CA GLY A 289 7.09 12.91 11.08
C GLY A 289 7.29 13.21 9.59
N VAL A 290 6.21 13.53 8.88
CA VAL A 290 6.27 13.84 7.43
C VAL A 290 7.05 15.11 7.18
N VAL A 291 6.79 16.18 7.94
CA VAL A 291 7.47 17.46 7.76
C VAL A 291 8.96 17.33 8.06
N ARG A 292 9.37 16.55 9.09
CA ARG A 292 10.79 16.28 9.39
C ARG A 292 11.50 15.63 8.20
N CYS A 293 10.86 14.63 7.58
CA CYS A 293 11.42 13.96 6.40
C CYS A 293 11.50 14.88 5.18
N LEU A 294 10.46 15.68 4.95
CA LEU A 294 10.41 16.61 3.81
C LEU A 294 11.48 17.70 3.92
N ALA A 295 11.68 18.29 5.10
CA ALA A 295 12.71 19.31 5.31
C ALA A 295 14.10 18.81 4.87
N GLY A 296 14.52 17.63 5.35
CA GLY A 296 15.80 17.04 4.94
C GLY A 296 15.86 16.54 3.49
N LEU A 297 14.71 16.24 2.86
CA LEU A 297 14.64 15.92 1.44
C LEU A 297 14.80 17.16 0.57
N TYR A 298 14.08 18.24 0.88
CA TYR A 298 14.15 19.49 0.15
C TYR A 298 15.55 20.10 0.20
N GLU A 299 16.17 20.10 1.38
CA GLU A 299 17.56 20.56 1.54
C GLU A 299 18.55 19.75 0.68
N ARG A 300 18.44 18.41 0.66
CA ARG A 300 19.30 17.55 -0.18
C ARG A 300 19.08 17.71 -1.68
N LEU A 301 17.91 18.22 -2.08
CA LEU A 301 17.55 18.42 -3.48
C LEU A 301 17.69 19.89 -3.91
N ASP A 302 18.31 20.73 -3.06
CA ASP A 302 18.49 22.16 -3.27
C ASP A 302 17.18 22.92 -3.54
N MET A 303 16.08 22.44 -2.96
CA MET A 303 14.75 23.07 -3.01
C MET A 303 14.61 24.05 -1.81
N THR A 304 15.31 25.18 -1.89
CA THR A 304 15.53 26.08 -0.75
C THR A 304 14.24 26.67 -0.18
N ASP A 305 13.31 27.11 -1.03
CA ASP A 305 12.06 27.73 -0.58
C ASP A 305 11.15 26.71 0.13
N GLU A 306 11.01 25.50 -0.42
CA GLU A 306 10.25 24.42 0.21
C GLU A 306 10.89 23.90 1.50
N ALA A 307 12.23 23.92 1.59
CA ALA A 307 12.94 23.60 2.81
C ALA A 307 12.70 24.66 3.90
N GLU A 308 12.73 25.96 3.55
CA GLU A 308 12.42 27.07 4.47
C GLU A 308 10.99 26.96 5.02
N ASP A 309 10.02 26.64 4.17
CA ASP A 309 8.62 26.39 4.55
C ASP A 309 8.50 25.18 5.50
N ALA A 310 9.20 24.08 5.19
CA ALA A 310 9.18 22.88 6.01
C ALA A 310 9.80 23.11 7.40
N TYR A 311 10.97 23.77 7.48
CA TYR A 311 11.59 24.13 8.75
C TYR A 311 10.75 25.13 9.55
N SER A 312 10.15 26.12 8.88
CA SER A 312 9.19 27.03 9.53
C SER A 312 8.03 26.27 10.16
N ARG A 313 7.50 25.25 9.47
CA ARG A 313 6.45 24.40 10.02
C ARG A 313 6.95 23.58 11.21
N LEU A 314 8.16 22.99 11.15
CA LEU A 314 8.75 22.21 12.24
C LEU A 314 8.86 23.03 13.53
N ILE A 315 9.41 24.25 13.47
CA ILE A 315 9.55 25.12 14.65
C ILE A 315 8.20 25.34 15.36
N GLN A 316 7.09 25.36 14.61
CA GLN A 316 5.75 25.53 15.18
C GLN A 316 5.22 24.28 15.88
N ILE A 317 5.34 23.11 15.24
CA ILE A 317 4.66 21.86 15.64
C ILE A 317 5.52 20.94 16.53
N GLU A 318 6.83 21.15 16.54
CA GLU A 318 7.79 20.37 17.30
C GLU A 318 7.67 20.61 18.81
N LYS A 319 7.96 19.57 19.60
CA LYS A 319 7.84 19.58 21.07
C LYS A 319 9.17 19.39 21.78
N GLU A 320 10.13 18.74 21.13
CA GLU A 320 11.45 18.49 21.71
C GLU A 320 12.36 19.70 21.48
N GLU A 321 12.89 20.30 22.55
CA GLU A 321 13.70 21.53 22.49
C GLU A 321 14.89 21.38 21.53
N GLU A 322 15.61 20.25 21.59
CA GLU A 322 16.74 19.93 20.69
C GLU A 322 16.34 19.90 19.20
N MET A 323 15.14 19.42 18.90
CA MET A 323 14.64 19.33 17.51
C MET A 323 14.13 20.68 17.00
N ILE A 324 13.59 21.52 17.90
CA ILE A 324 13.24 22.91 17.59
C ILE A 324 14.52 23.70 17.29
N GLU A 325 15.56 23.51 18.09
CA GLU A 325 16.88 24.12 17.90
C GLU A 325 17.46 23.75 16.53
N ALA A 326 17.53 22.45 16.21
CA ALA A 326 18.04 21.98 14.92
C ALA A 326 17.24 22.53 13.71
N ALA A 327 15.90 22.56 13.81
CA ALA A 327 15.06 23.14 12.77
C ALA A 327 15.26 24.67 12.64
N GLY A 328 15.50 25.35 13.76
CA GLY A 328 15.87 26.76 13.81
C GLY A 328 17.17 27.03 13.08
N ILE A 329 18.23 26.31 13.42
CA ILE A 329 19.56 26.42 12.79
C ILE A 329 19.45 26.18 11.29
N GLY A 330 18.82 25.06 10.87
CA GLY A 330 18.68 24.73 9.46
C GLY A 330 17.93 25.82 8.67
N LYS A 331 16.89 26.41 9.25
CA LYS A 331 16.19 27.54 8.61
C LYS A 331 17.08 28.78 8.50
N MET A 332 17.76 29.15 9.59
CA MET A 332 18.63 30.33 9.63
C MET A 332 19.76 30.22 8.59
N GLU A 333 20.35 29.04 8.43
CA GLU A 333 21.40 28.78 7.44
C GLU A 333 20.88 28.91 6.00
N LEU A 334 19.65 28.44 5.71
CA LEU A 334 19.02 28.59 4.39
C LEU A 334 18.73 30.06 4.07
N GLU A 335 18.17 30.81 5.02
CA GLU A 335 17.91 32.25 4.89
C GLU A 335 19.22 33.02 4.66
N ALA A 336 20.26 32.73 5.45
CA ALA A 336 21.59 33.32 5.30
C ALA A 336 22.25 32.95 3.97
N GLY A 337 22.07 31.72 3.48
CA GLY A 337 22.54 31.27 2.17
C GLY A 337 21.92 32.03 1.00
N GLN A 338 20.72 32.59 1.19
CA GLN A 338 20.05 33.50 0.26
C GLN A 338 20.32 34.99 0.57
N GLU A 339 21.31 35.29 1.41
CA GLU A 339 21.68 36.63 1.85
C GLU A 339 20.58 37.39 2.62
N LYS A 340 19.57 36.69 3.15
CA LYS A 340 18.46 37.24 3.94
C LYS A 340 18.80 37.28 5.44
N TYR A 341 19.92 37.90 5.80
CA TYR A 341 20.45 37.85 7.18
C TYR A 341 19.51 38.43 8.24
N ALA A 342 18.73 39.48 7.91
CA ALA A 342 17.75 40.04 8.83
C ALA A 342 16.64 39.02 9.18
N GLN A 343 16.19 38.23 8.21
CA GLN A 343 15.19 37.17 8.44
C GLN A 343 15.77 36.02 9.26
N ALA A 344 17.02 35.63 8.98
CA ALA A 344 17.74 34.64 9.77
C ALA A 344 17.85 35.05 11.25
N VAL A 345 18.11 36.32 11.53
CA VAL A 345 18.13 36.87 12.90
C VAL A 345 16.75 36.77 13.56
N GLU A 346 15.69 37.17 12.87
CA GLU A 346 14.31 37.06 13.39
C GLU A 346 13.94 35.61 13.69
N THR A 347 14.31 34.67 12.81
CA THR A 347 14.13 33.23 13.02
C THR A 347 14.85 32.76 14.29
N GLY A 348 16.12 33.14 14.48
CA GLY A 348 16.89 32.74 15.66
C GLY A 348 16.33 33.30 16.97
N GLU A 349 15.93 34.56 16.99
CA GLU A 349 15.28 35.18 18.15
C GLU A 349 13.94 34.52 18.49
N PHE A 350 13.15 34.18 17.46
CA PHE A 350 11.90 33.45 17.64
C PHE A 350 12.12 32.07 18.27
N VAL A 351 13.14 31.34 17.82
CA VAL A 351 13.48 30.01 18.36
C VAL A 351 13.96 30.11 19.80
N LEU A 352 14.85 31.06 20.12
CA LEU A 352 15.31 31.32 21.50
C LEU A 352 14.16 31.70 22.43
N GLY A 353 13.09 32.31 21.93
CA GLY A 353 11.88 32.56 22.71
C GLY A 353 11.05 31.31 23.05
N ARG A 354 11.30 30.18 22.37
CA ARG A 354 10.57 28.91 22.56
C ARG A 354 11.35 27.85 23.36
N ILE A 355 12.67 27.84 23.25
CA ILE A 355 13.54 26.87 23.97
C ILE A 355 14.21 27.54 25.17
N LYS A 356 14.69 26.76 26.15
CA LYS A 356 15.23 27.35 27.39
C LYS A 356 16.53 28.12 27.20
N ASP A 357 17.43 27.61 26.35
CA ASP A 357 18.67 28.27 25.95
C ASP A 357 19.29 27.50 24.75
N SER A 358 20.06 28.20 23.92
CA SER A 358 20.88 27.61 22.84
C SER A 358 22.08 28.51 22.58
N GLU A 359 23.27 27.98 22.84
CA GLU A 359 24.53 28.69 22.61
C GLU A 359 24.80 28.87 21.11
N GLU A 360 24.47 27.85 20.30
CA GLU A 360 24.68 27.84 18.86
C GLU A 360 23.80 28.85 18.13
N ILE A 361 22.49 28.87 18.42
CA ILE A 361 21.57 29.87 17.84
C ILE A 361 21.97 31.28 18.30
N SER A 362 22.38 31.44 19.56
CA SER A 362 22.84 32.75 20.07
C SER A 362 24.10 33.25 19.35
N GLN A 363 25.00 32.36 18.95
CA GLN A 363 26.19 32.70 18.15
C GLN A 363 25.79 33.09 16.72
N LEU A 364 24.94 32.28 16.06
CA LEU A 364 24.44 32.55 14.72
C LEU A 364 23.69 33.88 14.63
N VAL A 365 22.83 34.18 15.62
CA VAL A 365 22.11 35.46 15.71
C VAL A 365 23.08 36.64 15.77
N LYS A 366 24.18 36.54 16.54
CA LYS A 366 25.19 37.61 16.60
C LYS A 366 25.92 37.78 15.27
N GLU A 367 26.37 36.67 14.68
CA GLU A 367 27.07 36.68 13.40
C GLU A 367 26.20 37.28 12.28
N TYR A 368 24.94 36.86 12.19
CA TYR A 368 24.04 37.32 11.14
C TYR A 368 23.55 38.76 11.37
N LYS A 369 23.49 39.23 12.62
CA LYS A 369 23.27 40.67 12.92
C LYS A 369 24.39 41.53 12.34
N GLU A 370 25.64 41.16 12.59
CA GLU A 370 26.81 41.88 12.04
C GLU A 370 26.77 41.91 10.50
N LYS A 371 26.44 40.79 9.86
CA LYS A 371 26.30 40.71 8.39
C LYS A 371 25.14 41.55 7.85
N ALA A 372 24.00 41.57 8.54
CA ALA A 372 22.85 42.39 8.16
C ALA A 372 23.15 43.90 8.26
N GLU A 373 23.89 44.32 9.30
CA GLU A 373 24.33 45.72 9.45
C GLU A 373 25.28 46.13 8.31
N ILE A 374 26.21 45.26 7.90
CA ILE A 374 27.12 45.50 6.76
C ILE A 374 26.34 45.61 5.43
N GLN A 375 25.32 44.78 5.22
CA GLN A 375 24.44 44.90 4.05
C GLN A 375 23.66 46.22 4.04
N HIS A 376 23.14 46.65 5.19
CA HIS A 376 22.42 47.93 5.28
C HIS A 376 23.32 49.13 4.96
N VAL A 377 24.57 49.14 5.44
CA VAL A 377 25.54 50.22 5.19
C VAL A 377 25.97 50.27 3.71
N THR A 378 26.15 49.12 3.05
CA THR A 378 26.55 49.07 1.63
C THR A 378 25.43 49.48 0.66
N VAL A 379 24.16 49.29 1.03
CA VAL A 379 23.00 49.76 0.25
C VAL A 379 22.78 51.27 0.40
N GLU A 380 23.05 51.84 1.57
CA GLU A 380 22.98 53.29 1.79
C GLU A 380 24.08 54.04 1.02
N ASP A 381 25.34 53.55 1.03
CA ASP A 381 26.44 54.14 0.25
C ASP A 381 26.27 54.02 -1.29
N GLY A 382 25.44 53.07 -1.76
CA GLY A 382 25.18 52.86 -3.19
C GLY A 382 24.06 53.72 -3.79
N THR A 383 23.38 54.55 -2.98
CA THR A 383 22.26 55.40 -3.44
C THR A 383 22.60 56.88 -3.60
N GLU A 384 23.84 57.29 -3.33
CA GLU A 384 24.34 58.65 -3.59
C GLU A 384 25.31 58.73 -4.78
N GLU A 385 25.00 58.15 -5.95
CA GLU A 385 25.74 58.53 -7.16
C GLU A 385 24.92 58.31 -8.46
N ASN A 386 23.93 59.17 -8.69
CA ASN A 386 23.61 59.70 -10.03
C ASN A 386 22.56 60.82 -10.02
N VAL A 387 23.00 62.04 -9.71
CA VAL A 387 22.54 63.30 -10.32
C VAL A 387 23.74 64.27 -10.22
N PRO A 388 24.17 65.00 -11.27
CA PRO A 388 23.42 65.44 -12.46
C PRO A 388 23.90 64.92 -13.82
#